data_AF-D4CSP9-F1
#
_entry.id   AF-D4CSP9-F1
#
_cell.length_a   1.000
_cell.length_b   1.000
_cell.length_c   1.000
_cell.angle_alpha   90.00
_cell.angle_beta   90.00
_cell.angle_gamma   90.00
#
_symmetry.space_group_name_H-M   'P 1'
#
loop_
_entity.id
_entity.type
_entity.pdbx_description
1 polymer ?
#
loop_
_entity_poly.entity_id
_entity_poly.type
_entity_poly.pdbx_seq_one_letter_code
_entity_poly.pdbx_strand_id
1 'polypeptide(L)'
;MKKIMIFLFAFCSLLAYSAKTVDYQEVDKYIRQKLDKDKEITFTYKVNQADFTLEGYSDGKLTAVTDLKSNPSQAAMDGMKSVISEKNGKLNPSYKIFAADGKLLSEQKYKLNKSIRLFDVANIMAYLDGDIPYDERLMELFNAVDTIETIGYHPNNVKYIKSVNINHKNNTAKIEVKDYRENPMMTQITNIDIKTLSGKTEIFYSNGKLSSSMNVKNGLLDGEVKSYYESGKLKFTANNKEGKMNGIVTIYSEDGSVLKKIEVKDGEIIREF
;
A
#
# COMPACT_ATOMS: atom_id res chain seq x y z
N MET A 1 -5.68 -16.21 2.21
CA MET A 1 -6.80 -15.26 2.07
C MET A 1 -6.52 -14.39 0.87
N LYS A 2 -7.40 -14.40 -0.14
CA LYS A 2 -7.26 -13.59 -1.36
C LYS A 2 -7.19 -12.12 -0.92
N LYS A 3 -6.00 -11.51 -1.01
CA LYS A 3 -5.83 -10.06 -0.92
C LYS A 3 -6.74 -9.44 -2.00
N ILE A 4 -7.95 -9.03 -1.61
CA ILE A 4 -8.69 -7.98 -2.33
C ILE A 4 -7.94 -6.70 -1.98
N MET A 5 -6.74 -6.56 -2.56
CA MET A 5 -5.89 -5.41 -2.38
C MET A 5 -5.86 -4.75 -3.74
N ILE A 6 -6.40 -3.54 -3.72
CA ILE A 6 -6.50 -2.53 -4.75
C ILE A 6 -5.27 -2.59 -5.66
N PHE A 7 -5.36 -3.34 -6.76
CA PHE A 7 -4.44 -3.23 -7.89
C PHE A 7 -4.81 -1.95 -8.64
N LEU A 8 -4.49 -0.79 -8.07
CA LEU A 8 -4.50 0.46 -8.83
C LEU A 8 -3.05 0.93 -9.00
N PHE A 9 -2.53 0.57 -10.18
CA PHE A 9 -1.28 1.03 -10.78
C PHE A 9 0.02 0.44 -10.23
N ALA A 10 0.23 -0.86 -10.46
CA ALA A 10 1.55 -1.33 -10.84
C ALA A 10 1.65 -1.28 -12.38
N PHE A 11 2.80 -0.83 -12.86
CA PHE A 11 3.08 -0.37 -14.23
C PHE A 11 2.55 -1.24 -15.38
N CYS A 12 1.96 -0.57 -16.38
CA CYS A 12 2.06 -1.01 -17.76
C CYS A 12 3.51 -0.83 -18.25
N SER A 13 4.39 -1.73 -17.83
CA SER A 13 5.67 -1.96 -18.48
C SER A 13 6.01 -3.45 -18.44
N LEU A 14 5.06 -4.29 -18.80
CA LEU A 14 5.33 -5.66 -19.20
C LEU A 14 4.55 -5.94 -20.48
N LEU A 15 5.35 -6.09 -21.54
CA LEU A 15 5.03 -6.49 -22.91
C LEU A 15 3.77 -7.37 -23.00
N ALA A 16 2.63 -6.76 -23.30
CA ALA A 16 1.50 -7.44 -23.92
C ALA A 16 1.31 -6.82 -25.29
N TYR A 17 1.50 -7.63 -26.33
CA TYR A 17 1.41 -7.24 -27.74
C TYR A 17 -0.06 -6.99 -28.11
N SER A 18 -0.62 -5.88 -27.64
CA SER A 18 -1.86 -5.31 -28.14
C SER A 18 -1.53 -4.51 -29.41
N ALA A 19 -2.35 -4.63 -30.45
CA ALA A 19 -2.17 -3.89 -31.72
C ALA A 19 -2.21 -2.36 -31.54
N LYS A 20 -2.68 -1.88 -30.39
CA LYS A 20 -2.67 -0.48 -29.97
C LYS A 20 -1.58 -0.30 -28.92
N THR A 21 -0.46 0.29 -29.31
CA THR A 21 0.61 0.68 -28.39
C THR A 21 0.59 2.20 -28.20
N VAL A 22 1.03 2.63 -27.03
CA VAL A 22 1.20 4.05 -26.72
C VAL A 22 2.68 4.33 -26.61
N ASP A 23 3.14 5.41 -27.24
CA ASP A 23 4.49 5.91 -26.99
C ASP A 23 4.52 6.60 -25.63
N TYR A 24 5.07 5.90 -24.64
CA TYR A 24 5.13 6.39 -23.27
C TYR A 24 6.04 7.62 -23.11
N GLN A 25 7.03 7.82 -23.98
CA GLN A 25 7.87 9.02 -23.92
C GLN A 25 7.07 10.26 -24.33
N GLU A 26 6.27 10.15 -25.40
CA GLU A 26 5.38 11.23 -25.84
C GLU A 26 4.19 11.46 -24.90
N VAL A 27 3.73 10.42 -24.20
CA VAL A 27 2.76 10.58 -23.11
C VAL A 27 3.38 11.33 -21.93
N ASP A 28 4.56 10.94 -21.48
CA ASP A 28 5.20 11.59 -20.33
C ASP A 28 5.49 13.07 -20.62
N LYS A 29 5.94 13.38 -21.83
CA LYS A 29 6.11 14.77 -22.30
C LYS A 29 4.79 15.54 -22.28
N TYR A 30 3.70 14.94 -22.77
CA TYR A 30 2.37 15.54 -22.73
C TYR A 30 1.89 15.80 -21.30
N ILE A 31 2.03 14.82 -20.41
CA ILE A 31 1.66 14.94 -18.99
C ILE A 31 2.43 16.09 -18.33
N ARG A 32 3.75 16.17 -18.59
CA ARG A 32 4.59 17.23 -18.05
C ARG A 32 4.17 18.61 -18.56
N GLN A 33 3.92 18.76 -19.86
CA GLN A 33 3.43 20.00 -20.46
C GLN A 33 2.11 20.45 -19.85
N LYS A 34 1.18 19.51 -19.65
CA LYS A 34 -0.13 19.75 -19.01
C LYS A 34 0.02 20.20 -17.56
N LEU A 35 0.81 19.49 -16.77
CA LEU A 35 1.06 19.86 -15.37
C LEU A 35 1.80 21.20 -15.25
N ASP A 36 2.71 21.54 -16.17
CA ASP A 36 3.40 22.83 -16.15
C ASP A 36 2.44 24.00 -16.43
N LYS A 37 1.53 23.82 -17.38
CA LYS A 37 0.54 24.83 -17.78
C LYS A 37 -0.62 24.94 -16.80
N ASP A 38 -1.29 23.82 -16.53
CA ASP A 38 -2.61 23.78 -15.88
C ASP A 38 -2.50 23.41 -14.39
N LYS A 39 -1.30 23.00 -13.92
CA LYS A 39 -1.03 22.47 -12.56
C LYS A 39 -1.84 21.23 -12.19
N GLU A 40 -2.57 20.66 -13.14
CA GLU A 40 -3.45 19.52 -12.93
C GLU A 40 -3.68 18.81 -14.26
N ILE A 41 -3.85 17.49 -14.21
CA ILE A 41 -4.22 16.68 -15.36
C ILE A 41 -5.20 15.60 -14.92
N THR A 42 -6.23 15.37 -15.73
CA THR A 42 -7.25 14.35 -15.50
C THR A 42 -7.11 13.23 -16.51
N PHE A 43 -7.27 12.00 -16.04
CA PHE A 43 -7.36 10.80 -16.85
C PHE A 43 -8.73 10.13 -16.67
N THR A 44 -9.33 9.67 -17.76
CA THR A 44 -10.53 8.84 -17.76
C THR A 44 -10.21 7.48 -18.36
N TYR A 45 -10.90 6.44 -17.89
CA TYR A 45 -10.65 5.07 -18.34
C TYR A 45 -11.90 4.49 -18.99
N LYS A 46 -11.70 3.77 -20.09
CA LYS A 46 -12.80 3.15 -20.85
C LYS A 46 -12.40 1.79 -21.37
N VAL A 47 -13.29 0.82 -21.25
CA VAL A 47 -13.12 -0.48 -21.90
C VAL A 47 -13.47 -0.38 -23.38
N ASN A 48 -12.54 -0.82 -24.21
CA ASN A 48 -12.74 -1.06 -25.63
C ASN A 48 -13.06 -2.55 -25.81
N GLN A 49 -14.35 -2.83 -26.06
CA GLN A 49 -14.87 -4.19 -26.21
C GLN A 49 -14.39 -4.88 -27.49
N ALA A 50 -14.04 -4.12 -28.53
CA ALA A 50 -13.57 -4.70 -29.80
C ALA A 50 -12.16 -5.28 -29.64
N ASP A 51 -11.29 -4.54 -28.96
CA ASP A 51 -9.88 -4.90 -28.79
C ASP A 51 -9.60 -5.65 -27.48
N PHE A 52 -10.59 -5.76 -26.58
CA PHE A 52 -10.44 -6.27 -25.22
C PHE A 52 -9.34 -5.54 -24.43
N THR A 53 -9.36 -4.21 -24.49
CA THR A 53 -8.40 -3.36 -23.78
C THR A 53 -9.10 -2.38 -22.85
N LEU A 54 -8.43 -2.01 -21.76
CA LEU A 54 -8.75 -0.80 -21.01
C LEU A 54 -7.86 0.33 -21.53
N GLU A 55 -8.49 1.43 -21.95
CA GLU A 55 -7.84 2.59 -22.53
C GLU A 55 -7.95 3.78 -21.58
N GLY A 56 -6.83 4.47 -21.34
CA GLY A 56 -6.76 5.69 -20.54
C GLY A 56 -6.64 6.92 -21.43
N TYR A 57 -7.42 7.95 -21.16
CA TYR A 57 -7.47 9.17 -21.96
C TYR A 57 -7.30 10.43 -21.12
N SER A 58 -6.70 11.47 -21.71
CA SER A 58 -6.65 12.81 -21.14
C SER A 58 -6.84 13.83 -22.26
N ASP A 59 -7.84 14.70 -22.16
CA ASP A 59 -8.23 15.66 -23.21
C ASP A 59 -8.33 15.03 -24.61
N GLY A 60 -8.88 13.83 -24.69
CA GLY A 60 -9.02 13.05 -25.93
C GLY A 60 -7.74 12.36 -26.41
N LYS A 61 -6.57 12.64 -25.83
CA LYS A 61 -5.32 11.93 -26.13
C LYS A 61 -5.30 10.57 -25.42
N LEU A 62 -4.99 9.50 -26.16
CA LEU A 62 -4.74 8.18 -25.58
C LEU A 62 -3.42 8.19 -24.80
N THR A 63 -3.45 7.75 -23.55
CA THR A 63 -2.33 7.84 -22.60
C THR A 63 -1.92 6.50 -22.01
N ALA A 64 -2.81 5.50 -22.04
CA ALA A 64 -2.52 4.15 -21.58
C ALA A 64 -3.40 3.15 -22.34
N VAL A 65 -2.86 1.95 -22.58
CA VAL A 65 -3.61 0.79 -23.07
C VAL A 65 -3.19 -0.40 -22.23
N THR A 66 -4.16 -1.11 -21.66
CA THR A 66 -3.96 -2.34 -20.90
C THR A 66 -4.70 -3.48 -21.58
N ASP A 67 -4.00 -4.57 -21.89
CA ASP A 67 -4.64 -5.80 -22.37
C ASP A 67 -5.43 -6.47 -21.25
N LEU A 68 -6.75 -6.57 -21.43
CA LEU A 68 -7.66 -7.17 -20.44
C LEU A 68 -7.66 -8.70 -20.50
N LYS A 69 -7.11 -9.33 -21.56
CA LYS A 69 -6.95 -10.78 -21.59
C LYS A 69 -5.94 -11.22 -20.53
N SER A 70 -4.83 -10.49 -20.44
CA SER A 70 -3.79 -10.72 -19.46
C SER A 70 -4.11 -10.12 -18.08
N ASN A 71 -4.94 -9.06 -18.04
CA ASN A 71 -5.25 -8.32 -16.81
C ASN A 71 -6.77 -8.08 -16.64
N PRO A 72 -7.60 -9.13 -16.52
CA PRO A 72 -9.06 -8.99 -16.56
C PRO A 72 -9.63 -8.16 -15.40
N SER A 73 -8.97 -8.12 -14.25
CA SER A 73 -9.39 -7.31 -13.10
C SER A 73 -9.37 -5.81 -13.38
N GLN A 74 -8.58 -5.35 -14.35
CA GLN A 74 -8.49 -3.93 -14.71
C GLN A 74 -9.75 -3.42 -15.43
N ALA A 75 -10.62 -4.30 -15.91
CA ALA A 75 -11.92 -3.91 -16.45
C ALA A 75 -12.79 -3.16 -15.41
N ALA A 76 -12.53 -3.37 -14.11
CA ALA A 76 -13.20 -2.63 -13.03
C ALA A 76 -12.93 -1.12 -13.06
N MET A 77 -11.92 -0.68 -13.83
CA MET A 77 -11.63 0.74 -14.01
C MET A 77 -12.51 1.44 -15.05
N ASP A 78 -13.40 0.72 -15.74
CA ASP A 78 -14.29 1.32 -16.74
C ASP A 78 -15.10 2.48 -16.16
N GLY A 79 -15.08 3.63 -16.83
CA GLY A 79 -15.74 4.85 -16.39
C GLY A 79 -15.07 5.57 -15.21
N MET A 80 -14.03 5.00 -14.58
CA MET A 80 -13.30 5.66 -13.50
C MET A 80 -12.51 6.88 -14.00
N LYS A 81 -12.11 7.72 -13.05
CA LYS A 81 -11.30 8.91 -13.29
C LYS A 81 -10.13 8.97 -12.32
N SER A 82 -8.99 9.47 -12.77
CA SER A 82 -7.91 9.87 -11.87
C SER A 82 -7.42 11.29 -12.15
N VAL A 83 -6.83 11.94 -11.15
CA VAL A 83 -6.35 13.32 -11.24
C VAL A 83 -4.99 13.42 -10.58
N ILE A 84 -4.00 13.96 -11.30
CA ILE A 84 -2.73 14.40 -10.72
C ILE A 84 -2.79 15.91 -10.58
N SER A 85 -2.43 16.43 -9.40
CA SER A 85 -2.41 17.87 -9.11
C SER A 85 -1.06 18.29 -8.52
N GLU A 86 -0.47 19.35 -9.07
CA GLU A 86 0.74 20.04 -8.60
C GLU A 86 0.43 21.46 -8.11
N LYS A 87 -0.83 21.74 -7.74
CA LYS A 87 -1.27 23.06 -7.25
C LYS A 87 -0.50 23.51 -6.00
N ASN A 88 -0.01 22.56 -5.19
CA ASN A 88 0.84 22.83 -4.01
C ASN A 88 2.35 22.81 -4.33
N GLY A 89 2.71 22.85 -5.62
CA GLY A 89 4.07 22.80 -6.11
C GLY A 89 4.49 21.41 -6.62
N LYS A 90 5.51 21.39 -7.49
CA LYS A 90 6.04 20.18 -8.14
C LYS A 90 6.57 19.12 -7.16
N LEU A 91 6.97 19.55 -5.96
CA LEU A 91 7.47 18.68 -4.90
C LEU A 91 6.39 18.26 -3.90
N ASN A 92 5.17 18.79 -4.01
CA ASN A 92 4.04 18.38 -3.16
C ASN A 92 2.80 17.98 -3.99
N PRO A 93 2.95 17.06 -4.97
CA PRO A 93 1.82 16.65 -5.78
C PRO A 93 0.80 15.82 -4.99
N SER A 94 -0.41 15.72 -5.52
CA SER A 94 -1.41 14.75 -5.10
C SER A 94 -1.95 13.95 -6.28
N TYR A 95 -2.40 12.73 -5.98
CA TYR A 95 -3.04 11.82 -6.93
C TYR A 95 -4.36 11.33 -6.37
N LYS A 96 -5.46 11.56 -7.09
CA LYS A 96 -6.82 11.18 -6.67
C LYS A 96 -7.41 10.19 -7.64
N ILE A 97 -8.18 9.25 -7.12
CA ILE A 97 -8.94 8.27 -7.90
C ILE A 97 -10.41 8.40 -7.53
N PHE A 98 -11.25 8.40 -8.55
CA PHE A 98 -12.70 8.49 -8.44
C PHE A 98 -13.34 7.30 -9.15
N ALA A 99 -14.41 6.77 -8.56
CA ALA A 99 -15.31 5.82 -9.20
C ALA A 99 -16.08 6.50 -10.36
N ALA A 100 -16.75 5.69 -11.18
CA ALA A 100 -17.53 6.17 -12.32
C ALA A 100 -18.69 7.10 -11.93
N ASP A 101 -19.23 6.96 -10.71
CA ASP A 101 -20.25 7.84 -10.13
C ASP A 101 -19.66 9.16 -9.57
N GLY A 102 -18.35 9.37 -9.68
CA GLY A 102 -17.65 10.55 -9.18
C GLY A 102 -17.22 10.48 -7.72
N LYS A 103 -17.51 9.39 -7.00
CA LYS A 103 -17.08 9.20 -5.62
C LYS A 103 -15.56 9.06 -5.51
N LEU A 104 -14.94 9.80 -4.58
CA LEU A 104 -13.52 9.66 -4.27
C LEU A 104 -13.24 8.30 -3.61
N LEU A 105 -12.35 7.51 -4.21
CA LEU A 105 -11.92 6.21 -3.71
C LEU A 105 -10.59 6.28 -2.97
N SER A 106 -9.69 7.15 -3.39
CA SER A 106 -8.42 7.37 -2.71
C SER A 106 -7.80 8.71 -3.07
N GLU A 107 -7.05 9.28 -2.15
CA GLU A 107 -6.14 10.40 -2.36
C GLU A 107 -4.76 10.05 -1.82
N GLN A 108 -3.73 10.21 -2.64
CA GLN A 108 -2.34 10.12 -2.24
C GLN A 108 -1.73 11.51 -2.30
N LYS A 109 -1.00 11.91 -1.26
CA LYS A 109 -0.26 13.16 -1.20
C LYS A 109 1.20 12.84 -0.97
N TYR A 110 2.07 13.50 -1.73
CA TYR A 110 3.49 13.25 -1.70
C TYR A 110 4.21 14.48 -1.17
N LYS A 111 5.30 14.25 -0.45
CA LYS A 111 6.36 15.24 -0.24
C LYS A 111 7.61 14.66 -0.87
N LEU A 112 8.06 15.28 -1.95
CA LEU A 112 9.21 14.86 -2.72
C LEU A 112 10.41 15.76 -2.38
N ASN A 113 11.61 15.20 -2.39
CA ASN A 113 12.83 15.99 -2.33
C ASN A 113 13.44 16.24 -3.73
N LYS A 114 13.02 15.45 -4.73
CA LYS A 114 13.38 15.59 -6.13
C LYS A 114 12.18 15.28 -7.02
N SER A 115 12.07 15.97 -8.15
CA SER A 115 11.03 15.67 -9.15
C SER A 115 11.25 14.28 -9.74
N ILE A 116 10.18 13.49 -9.78
CA ILE A 116 10.13 12.12 -10.30
C ILE A 116 8.80 11.92 -11.03
N ARG A 117 8.72 10.90 -11.88
CA ARG A 117 7.46 10.53 -12.52
C ARG A 117 6.54 9.94 -11.45
N LEU A 118 5.41 10.58 -11.22
CA LEU A 118 4.51 10.19 -10.12
C LEU A 118 3.97 8.78 -10.24
N PHE A 119 3.81 8.29 -11.46
CA PHE A 119 3.44 6.89 -11.68
C PHE A 119 4.48 5.96 -11.09
N ASP A 120 5.78 6.27 -11.17
CA ASP A 120 6.87 5.41 -10.68
C ASP A 120 6.78 5.24 -9.16
N VAL A 121 6.25 6.23 -8.45
CA VAL A 121 6.06 6.20 -6.99
C VAL A 121 5.07 5.11 -6.57
N ALA A 122 4.16 4.69 -7.44
CA ALA A 122 3.27 3.57 -7.13
C ALA A 122 4.05 2.26 -6.91
N ASN A 123 5.25 2.12 -7.49
CA ASN A 123 6.13 0.97 -7.24
C ASN A 123 6.64 0.94 -5.80
N ILE A 124 6.78 2.08 -5.12
CA ILE A 124 7.10 2.12 -3.69
C ILE A 124 6.02 1.40 -2.89
N MET A 125 4.76 1.75 -3.13
CA MET A 125 3.64 1.13 -2.42
C MET A 125 3.51 -0.36 -2.75
N ALA A 126 3.58 -0.72 -4.04
CA ALA A 126 3.53 -2.12 -4.47
C ALA A 126 4.64 -2.95 -3.81
N TYR A 127 5.86 -2.40 -3.69
CA TYR A 127 6.96 -3.08 -3.00
C TYR A 127 6.71 -3.21 -1.50
N LEU A 128 6.32 -2.13 -0.83
CA LEU A 128 6.03 -2.14 0.61
C LEU A 128 4.87 -3.07 0.98
N ASP A 129 3.92 -3.27 0.07
CA ASP A 129 2.79 -4.17 0.25
C ASP A 129 3.10 -5.62 -0.15
N GLY A 130 4.33 -5.87 -0.66
CA GLY A 130 4.86 -7.18 -1.03
C GLY A 130 4.37 -7.69 -2.38
N ASP A 131 3.88 -6.81 -3.25
CA ASP A 131 3.32 -7.16 -4.56
C ASP A 131 4.40 -7.27 -5.65
N ILE A 132 5.54 -6.60 -5.48
CA ILE A 132 6.71 -6.70 -6.36
C ILE A 132 7.99 -6.97 -5.54
N PRO A 133 9.00 -7.65 -6.11
CA PRO A 133 10.27 -7.86 -5.44
C PRO A 133 11.10 -6.58 -5.36
N TYR A 134 12.14 -6.60 -4.52
CA TYR A 134 13.13 -5.52 -4.49
C TYR A 134 13.88 -5.43 -5.83
N ASP A 135 14.12 -4.20 -6.26
CA ASP A 135 14.92 -3.83 -7.42
C ASP A 135 15.73 -2.58 -7.05
N GLU A 136 16.99 -2.47 -7.45
CA GLU A 136 17.84 -1.33 -7.08
C GLU A 136 17.25 0.02 -7.54
N ARG A 137 16.45 0.04 -8.61
CA ARG A 137 15.73 1.25 -9.08
C ARG A 137 14.70 1.73 -8.06
N LEU A 138 14.19 0.86 -7.18
CA LEU A 138 13.29 1.28 -6.10
C LEU A 138 13.99 2.23 -5.13
N MET A 139 15.27 2.02 -4.84
CA MET A 139 16.00 2.94 -3.96
C MET A 139 16.10 4.34 -4.56
N GLU A 140 16.19 4.49 -5.88
CA GLU A 140 16.12 5.80 -6.52
C GLU A 140 14.78 6.51 -6.26
N LEU A 141 13.69 5.74 -6.27
CA LEU A 141 12.35 6.25 -5.96
C LEU A 141 12.21 6.61 -4.47
N PHE A 142 12.66 5.72 -3.57
CA PHE A 142 12.66 5.99 -2.13
C PHE A 142 13.48 7.25 -1.79
N ASN A 143 14.65 7.40 -2.39
CA ASN A 143 15.51 8.56 -2.19
C ASN A 143 14.87 9.86 -2.66
N ALA A 144 13.89 9.82 -3.57
CA ALA A 144 13.21 11.00 -4.09
C ALA A 144 11.96 11.41 -3.27
N VAL A 145 11.54 10.60 -2.31
CA VAL A 145 10.30 10.76 -1.54
C VAL A 145 10.61 10.90 -0.06
N ASP A 146 10.17 11.99 0.57
CA ASP A 146 10.23 12.14 2.02
C ASP A 146 9.03 11.49 2.69
N THR A 147 7.82 11.77 2.17
CA THR A 147 6.58 11.23 2.74
C THR A 147 5.54 10.89 1.69
N ILE A 148 4.75 9.86 1.94
CA ILE A 148 3.52 9.54 1.21
C ILE A 148 2.38 9.40 2.21
N GLU A 149 1.33 10.20 2.07
CA GLU A 149 0.07 10.03 2.81
C GLU A 149 -0.98 9.48 1.86
N THR A 150 -1.55 8.32 2.17
CA THR A 150 -2.68 7.73 1.46
C THR A 150 -3.92 7.80 2.33
N ILE A 151 -4.96 8.46 1.82
CA ILE A 151 -6.31 8.42 2.35
C ILE A 151 -7.09 7.47 1.45
N GLY A 152 -7.54 6.36 2.01
CA GLY A 152 -8.34 5.36 1.30
C GLY A 152 -9.64 5.04 2.03
N TYR A 153 -10.49 4.28 1.37
CA TYR A 153 -11.76 3.82 1.92
C TYR A 153 -11.89 2.30 1.73
N HIS A 154 -12.32 1.62 2.78
CA HIS A 154 -12.71 0.22 2.74
C HIS A 154 -14.02 0.03 1.93
N PRO A 155 -14.38 -1.21 1.54
CA PRO A 155 -15.62 -1.46 0.80
C PRO A 155 -16.90 -0.97 1.50
N ASN A 156 -16.89 -0.88 2.83
CA ASN A 156 -17.99 -0.31 3.64
C ASN A 156 -17.92 1.22 3.81
N ASN A 157 -17.09 1.90 3.01
CA ASN A 157 -16.83 3.34 3.02
C ASN A 157 -16.17 3.89 4.29
N VAL A 158 -15.64 3.01 5.14
CA VAL A 158 -14.88 3.44 6.30
C VAL A 158 -13.48 3.85 5.85
N LYS A 159 -13.03 5.02 6.32
CA LYS A 159 -11.75 5.61 5.96
C LYS A 159 -10.59 4.82 6.60
N TYR A 160 -9.43 4.83 5.94
CA TYR A 160 -8.13 4.61 6.58
C TYR A 160 -7.12 5.65 6.10
N ILE A 161 -6.08 5.88 6.90
CA ILE A 161 -4.93 6.71 6.54
C ILE A 161 -3.66 5.88 6.69
N LYS A 162 -2.84 5.81 5.64
CA LYS A 162 -1.50 5.20 5.64
C LYS A 162 -0.46 6.28 5.36
N SER A 163 0.46 6.50 6.28
CA SER A 163 1.54 7.48 6.14
C SER A 163 2.88 6.76 6.11
N VAL A 164 3.62 6.91 5.02
CA VAL A 164 4.98 6.38 4.84
C VAL A 164 5.95 7.55 4.98
N ASN A 165 6.92 7.43 5.89
CA ASN A 165 7.99 8.41 6.09
C ASN A 165 9.34 7.73 5.83
N ILE A 166 10.14 8.30 4.95
CA ILE A 166 11.44 7.75 4.56
C ILE A 166 12.55 8.41 5.37
N ASN A 167 13.41 7.58 5.95
CA ASN A 167 14.65 8.01 6.59
C ASN A 167 15.84 7.72 5.68
N HIS A 168 16.27 8.75 4.97
CA HIS A 168 17.39 8.69 4.02
C HIS A 168 18.75 8.39 4.65
N LYS A 169 18.92 8.56 5.98
CA LYS A 169 20.21 8.34 6.63
C LYS A 169 20.55 6.87 6.81
N ASN A 170 19.52 6.04 7.02
CA ASN A 170 19.68 4.62 7.31
C ASN A 170 18.80 3.74 6.42
N ASN A 171 18.20 4.30 5.36
CA ASN A 171 17.35 3.60 4.41
C ASN A 171 16.21 2.82 5.09
N THR A 172 15.56 3.43 6.08
CA THR A 172 14.38 2.85 6.72
C THR A 172 13.11 3.59 6.35
N ALA A 173 11.98 2.89 6.41
CA ALA A 173 10.65 3.46 6.28
C ALA A 173 9.86 3.27 7.57
N LYS A 174 9.22 4.34 8.03
CA LYS A 174 8.18 4.29 9.06
C LYS A 174 6.81 4.39 8.40
N ILE A 175 6.03 3.33 8.52
CA ILE A 175 4.65 3.23 8.00
C ILE A 175 3.69 3.31 9.17
N GLU A 176 2.83 4.31 9.20
CA GLU A 176 1.78 4.48 10.20
C GLU A 176 0.41 4.26 9.54
N VAL A 177 -0.44 3.41 10.13
CA VAL A 177 -1.79 3.13 9.64
C VAL A 177 -2.81 3.45 10.73
N LYS A 178 -3.79 4.27 10.37
CA LYS A 178 -4.98 4.60 11.17
C LYS A 178 -6.19 4.04 10.45
N ASP A 179 -6.77 2.96 10.99
CA ASP A 179 -7.92 2.28 10.40
C ASP A 179 -9.17 2.53 11.24
N TYR A 180 -10.15 3.23 10.66
CA TYR A 180 -11.35 3.68 11.37
C TYR A 180 -12.48 2.63 11.39
N ARG A 181 -12.22 1.39 10.98
CA ARG A 181 -13.17 0.26 11.13
C ARG A 181 -13.35 -0.15 12.59
N GLU A 182 -12.29 -0.01 13.38
CA GLU A 182 -12.32 -0.29 14.81
C GLU A 182 -12.77 0.95 15.58
N ASN A 183 -13.68 0.77 16.54
CA ASN A 183 -14.08 1.82 17.47
C ASN A 183 -13.92 1.32 18.92
N PRO A 184 -12.93 1.83 19.68
CA PRO A 184 -12.06 2.94 19.33
C PRO A 184 -10.92 2.54 18.38
N MET A 185 -10.48 3.49 17.55
CA MET A 185 -9.47 3.29 16.50
C MET A 185 -8.11 2.90 17.10
N MET A 186 -7.50 1.83 16.59
CA MET A 186 -6.11 1.47 16.88
C MET A 186 -5.15 2.08 15.85
N THR A 187 -3.91 2.34 16.26
CA THR A 187 -2.85 2.80 15.36
C THR A 187 -1.82 1.70 15.18
N GLN A 188 -1.43 1.40 13.95
CA GLN A 188 -0.33 0.49 13.65
C GLN A 188 0.88 1.30 13.18
N ILE A 189 2.07 1.01 13.71
CA ILE A 189 3.34 1.58 13.27
C ILE A 189 4.27 0.44 12.88
N THR A 190 4.83 0.51 11.68
CA THR A 190 5.80 -0.46 11.17
C THR A 190 7.08 0.29 10.81
N ASN A 191 8.19 -0.08 11.44
CA ASN A 191 9.52 0.43 11.11
C ASN A 191 10.31 -0.68 10.46
N ILE A 192 10.77 -0.47 9.24
CA ILE A 192 11.47 -1.49 8.44
C ILE A 192 12.70 -0.90 7.74
N ASP A 193 13.71 -1.73 7.56
CA ASP A 193 14.75 -1.52 6.56
C ASP A 193 14.13 -1.69 5.16
N ILE A 194 14.38 -0.72 4.28
CA ILE A 194 13.75 -0.68 2.97
C ILE A 194 14.20 -1.86 2.12
N LYS A 195 15.49 -2.25 2.12
CA LYS A 195 15.99 -3.28 1.20
C LYS A 195 15.51 -4.68 1.56
N THR A 196 15.37 -4.94 2.86
CA THR A 196 15.07 -6.27 3.39
C THR A 196 13.62 -6.41 3.84
N LEU A 197 12.84 -5.33 3.87
CA LEU A 197 11.49 -5.28 4.47
C LEU A 197 11.45 -5.92 5.87
N SER A 198 12.55 -5.84 6.61
CA SER A 198 12.71 -6.46 7.91
C SER A 198 12.72 -5.39 9.00
N GLY A 199 12.09 -5.69 10.13
CA GLY A 199 11.91 -4.73 11.21
C GLY A 199 10.83 -5.14 12.18
N LYS A 200 10.03 -4.17 12.62
CA LYS A 200 9.06 -4.35 13.70
C LYS A 200 7.75 -3.63 13.41
N THR A 201 6.64 -4.31 13.68
CA THR A 201 5.30 -3.74 13.70
C THR A 201 4.78 -3.68 15.14
N GLU A 202 4.23 -2.54 15.50
CA GLU A 202 3.57 -2.31 16.79
C GLU A 202 2.16 -1.78 16.55
N ILE A 203 1.20 -2.26 17.34
CA ILE A 203 -0.19 -1.79 17.33
C ILE A 203 -0.47 -1.17 18.68
N PHE A 204 -1.11 -0.02 18.68
CA PHE A 204 -1.44 0.77 19.86
C PHE A 204 -2.95 0.88 19.99
N TYR A 205 -3.41 0.74 21.24
CA TYR A 205 -4.77 1.10 21.63
C TYR A 205 -5.03 2.59 21.36
N SER A 206 -6.30 2.97 21.36
CA SER A 206 -6.71 4.37 21.20
C SER A 206 -6.18 5.30 22.29
N ASN A 207 -5.89 4.76 23.47
CA ASN A 207 -5.25 5.47 24.59
C ASN A 207 -3.71 5.61 24.43
N GLY A 208 -3.14 5.12 23.32
CA GLY A 208 -1.70 5.19 23.02
C GLY A 208 -0.85 4.08 23.68
N LYS A 209 -1.43 3.19 24.47
CA LYS A 209 -0.70 2.06 25.06
C LYS A 209 -0.47 0.95 24.02
N LEU A 210 0.64 0.24 24.16
CA LEU A 210 0.99 -0.87 23.28
C LEU A 210 -0.02 -2.01 23.44
N SER A 211 -0.69 -2.36 22.34
CA SER A 211 -1.60 -3.49 22.22
C SER A 211 -0.86 -4.73 21.76
N SER A 212 0.02 -4.62 20.77
CA SER A 212 0.82 -5.75 20.31
C SER A 212 2.12 -5.32 19.63
N SER A 213 3.09 -6.23 19.61
CA SER A 213 4.40 -6.08 18.99
C SER A 213 4.75 -7.35 18.24
N MET A 214 5.18 -7.23 16.99
CA MET A 214 5.56 -8.34 16.11
C MET A 214 6.83 -8.00 15.35
N ASN A 215 7.68 -9.00 15.13
CA ASN A 215 8.81 -8.89 14.23
C ASN A 215 8.39 -9.19 12.79
N VAL A 216 9.04 -8.50 11.86
CA VAL A 216 8.84 -8.64 10.41
C VAL A 216 10.17 -8.99 9.78
N LYS A 217 10.18 -9.97 8.88
CA LYS A 217 11.32 -10.37 8.07
C LYS A 217 10.89 -10.59 6.64
N ASN A 218 11.56 -9.95 5.69
CA ASN A 218 11.23 -10.04 4.26
C ASN A 218 9.74 -9.73 3.98
N GLY A 219 9.18 -8.74 4.69
CA GLY A 219 7.77 -8.34 4.55
C GLY A 219 6.75 -9.29 5.18
N LEU A 220 7.18 -10.38 5.82
CA LEU A 220 6.32 -11.36 6.49
C LEU A 220 6.52 -11.30 8.00
N LEU A 221 5.46 -11.60 8.77
CA LEU A 221 5.60 -11.76 10.22
C LEU A 221 6.54 -12.94 10.52
N ASP A 222 7.59 -12.71 11.28
CA ASP A 222 8.61 -13.71 11.56
C ASP A 222 9.29 -13.40 12.90
N GLY A 223 9.33 -14.38 13.79
CA GLY A 223 9.81 -14.23 15.17
C GLY A 223 8.70 -13.97 16.19
N GLU A 224 9.10 -13.44 17.34
CA GLU A 224 8.22 -13.29 18.50
C GLU A 224 7.05 -12.33 18.24
N VAL A 225 5.89 -12.73 18.76
CA VAL A 225 4.68 -11.92 18.86
C VAL A 225 4.29 -11.77 20.32
N LYS A 226 4.04 -10.54 20.74
CA LYS A 226 3.49 -10.22 22.06
C LYS A 226 2.23 -9.38 21.92
N SER A 227 1.22 -9.66 22.72
CA SER A 227 0.10 -8.72 22.93
C SER A 227 -0.14 -8.47 24.40
N TYR A 228 -0.75 -7.33 24.70
CA TYR A 228 -0.89 -6.79 26.03
C TYR A 228 -2.34 -6.37 26.26
N TYR A 229 -2.79 -6.40 27.50
CA TYR A 229 -4.03 -5.75 27.92
C TYR A 229 -3.87 -4.22 27.91
N GLU A 230 -4.98 -3.48 27.95
CA GLU A 230 -4.93 -2.02 28.12
C GLU A 230 -4.30 -1.58 29.45
N SER A 231 -4.20 -2.45 30.44
CA SER A 231 -3.41 -2.21 31.66
C SER A 231 -1.90 -2.22 31.40
N GLY A 232 -1.44 -2.73 30.25
CA GLY A 232 -0.05 -2.92 29.89
C GLY A 232 0.50 -4.31 30.26
N LYS A 233 -0.31 -5.16 30.90
CA LYS A 233 0.08 -6.52 31.28
C LYS A 233 0.09 -7.45 30.09
N LEU A 234 1.00 -8.43 30.09
CA LEU A 234 1.12 -9.41 29.01
C LEU A 234 -0.16 -10.24 28.90
N LYS A 235 -0.71 -10.32 27.70
CA LYS A 235 -1.93 -11.07 27.38
C LYS A 235 -1.63 -12.32 26.58
N PHE A 236 -0.61 -12.27 25.73
CA PHE A 236 -0.36 -13.29 24.73
C PHE A 236 1.11 -13.30 24.31
N THR A 237 1.66 -14.50 24.13
CA THR A 237 2.92 -14.72 23.43
C THR A 237 2.75 -15.80 22.37
N ALA A 238 3.41 -15.62 21.23
CA ALA A 238 3.53 -16.61 20.19
C ALA A 238 4.81 -16.37 19.39
N ASN A 239 5.06 -17.23 18.41
CA ASN A 239 6.10 -17.04 17.43
C ASN A 239 5.53 -17.25 16.02
N ASN A 240 6.01 -16.47 15.06
CA ASN A 240 5.72 -16.64 13.64
C ASN A 240 6.97 -17.14 12.91
N LYS A 241 6.76 -17.88 11.84
CA LYS A 241 7.78 -18.26 10.87
C LYS A 241 7.19 -18.12 9.48
N GLU A 242 7.82 -17.33 8.62
CA GLU A 242 7.39 -17.11 7.23
C GLU A 242 5.90 -16.73 7.11
N GLY A 243 5.45 -15.83 7.99
CA GLY A 243 4.08 -15.31 8.00
C GLY A 243 3.04 -16.23 8.67
N LYS A 244 3.45 -17.38 9.21
CA LYS A 244 2.56 -18.33 9.87
C LYS A 244 2.92 -18.53 11.33
N MET A 245 1.90 -18.63 12.18
CA MET A 245 2.11 -18.93 13.60
C MET A 245 2.69 -20.33 13.75
N ASN A 246 3.75 -20.46 14.54
CA ASN A 246 4.49 -21.70 14.70
C ASN A 246 5.16 -21.76 16.08
N GLY A 247 5.00 -22.89 16.77
CA GLY A 247 5.45 -23.11 18.13
C GLY A 247 4.33 -22.99 19.17
N ILE A 248 4.70 -22.70 20.40
CA ILE A 248 3.75 -22.58 21.52
C ILE A 248 3.19 -21.18 21.60
N VAL A 249 1.87 -21.09 21.59
CA VAL A 249 1.09 -19.93 21.97
C VAL A 249 0.77 -20.02 23.45
N THR A 250 1.03 -18.96 24.21
CA THR A 250 0.63 -18.86 25.61
C THR A 250 -0.31 -17.69 25.81
N ILE A 251 -1.45 -17.94 26.45
CA ILE A 251 -2.45 -16.93 26.81
C ILE A 251 -2.39 -16.72 28.32
N TYR A 252 -2.30 -15.47 28.73
CA TYR A 252 -2.21 -15.06 30.12
C TYR A 252 -3.48 -14.31 30.51
N SER A 253 -3.91 -14.46 31.75
CA SER A 253 -4.89 -13.57 32.39
C SER A 253 -4.25 -12.26 32.81
N GLU A 254 -5.10 -11.31 33.21
CA GLU A 254 -4.63 -9.99 33.66
C GLU A 254 -3.94 -10.01 35.03
N ASP A 255 -3.99 -11.10 35.80
CA ASP A 255 -3.13 -11.28 36.98
C ASP A 255 -1.75 -11.89 36.64
N GLY A 256 -1.55 -12.29 35.37
CA GLY A 256 -0.32 -12.91 34.87
C GLY A 256 -0.30 -14.43 34.94
N SER A 257 -1.36 -15.08 35.43
CA SER A 257 -1.45 -16.55 35.40
C SER A 257 -1.66 -17.06 33.97
N VAL A 258 -1.17 -18.28 33.69
CA VAL A 258 -1.33 -18.89 32.37
C VAL A 258 -2.72 -19.51 32.30
N LEU A 259 -3.53 -19.04 31.34
CA LEU A 259 -4.87 -19.55 31.10
C LEU A 259 -4.87 -20.74 30.14
N LYS A 260 -4.04 -20.68 29.10
CA LYS A 260 -4.04 -21.68 28.03
C LYS A 260 -2.69 -21.74 27.33
N LYS A 261 -2.28 -22.95 26.92
CA LYS A 261 -1.20 -23.15 25.95
C LYS A 261 -1.73 -23.90 24.73
N ILE A 262 -1.28 -23.49 23.55
CA ILE A 262 -1.68 -24.11 22.28
C ILE A 262 -0.41 -24.34 21.47
N GLU A 263 -0.20 -25.56 21.01
CA GLU A 263 0.84 -25.87 20.02
C GLU A 263 0.27 -25.63 18.63
N VAL A 264 0.97 -24.81 17.85
CA VAL A 264 0.60 -24.45 16.50
C VAL A 264 1.75 -24.80 15.57
N LYS A 265 1.46 -25.41 14.42
CA LYS A 265 2.44 -25.67 13.36
C LYS A 265 1.88 -25.17 12.04
N ASP A 266 2.66 -24.32 11.37
CA ASP A 266 2.31 -23.75 10.07
C ASP A 266 0.92 -23.10 10.02
N GLY A 267 0.52 -22.47 11.12
CA GLY A 267 -0.77 -21.80 11.31
C GLY A 267 -1.90 -22.70 11.82
N GLU A 268 -1.69 -24.00 11.95
CA GLU A 268 -2.70 -24.96 12.38
C GLU A 268 -2.52 -25.39 13.84
N ILE A 269 -3.62 -25.44 14.60
CA ILE A 269 -3.61 -25.94 15.97
C ILE A 269 -3.34 -27.45 15.94
N ILE A 270 -2.28 -27.87 16.60
CA ILE A 270 -1.91 -29.28 16.77
C ILE A 270 -2.47 -29.82 18.07
N ARG A 271 -2.35 -29.05 19.16
CA ARG A 271 -2.76 -29.48 20.49
C ARG A 271 -3.04 -28.31 21.41
N GLU A 272 -3.98 -28.52 22.34
CA GLU A 272 -4.23 -27.64 23.47
C GLU A 272 -3.81 -28.34 24.78
N PHE A 273 -3.27 -27.55 25.73
CA PHE A 273 -2.82 -28.02 27.05
C PHE A 273 -3.55 -27.26 28.16
#